data_AF-A0AA86Y0Z4-F1
#
_entry.id   AF-A0AA86Y0Z4-F1
#
_cell.length_a   1.000
_cell.length_b   1.000
_cell.length_c   1.000
_cell.angle_alpha   90.00
_cell.angle_beta   90.00
_cell.angle_gamma   90.00
#
_symmetry.space_group_name_H-M   'P 1'
#
loop_
_entity.id
_entity.type
_entity.pdbx_description
1 polymer ?
#
loop_
_entity_poly.entity_id
_entity_poly.type
_entity_poly.pdbx_seq_one_letter_code
_entity_poly.pdbx_strand_id
1 'polypeptide(L)'
;MKQKEHEKKKRHRERALKLKRLLYLSNLDDQSIDPVIEEEREALRVELWRGEQSHLRIVEVLYKGEVIFTGTRKEVCRKCKKANRTMSDLLRYGHEDKQGRTYRYKDWSDAIAREVDQ
;
A
#
# COMPACT_ATOMS: atom_id res chain seq x y z
N MET A 1 5.63 -20.58 -15.23
CA MET A 1 6.67 -19.64 -14.73
C MET A 1 6.78 -18.35 -15.54
N LYS A 2 6.68 -18.37 -16.88
CA LYS A 2 6.82 -17.19 -17.75
C LYS A 2 5.84 -16.04 -17.47
N GLN A 3 4.58 -16.36 -17.12
CA GLN A 3 3.52 -15.36 -16.89
C GLN A 3 3.77 -14.48 -15.64
N LYS A 4 4.22 -15.10 -14.54
CA LYS A 4 4.59 -14.38 -13.30
C LYS A 4 5.78 -13.44 -13.50
N GLU A 5 6.72 -13.82 -14.35
CA GLU A 5 7.90 -13.01 -14.67
C GLU A 5 7.54 -11.81 -15.57
N HIS A 6 6.65 -12.03 -16.54
CA HIS A 6 6.11 -10.97 -17.39
C HIS A 6 5.35 -9.91 -16.58
N GLU A 7 4.47 -10.34 -15.65
CA GLU A 7 3.78 -9.44 -14.74
C GLU A 7 4.74 -8.66 -13.84
N LYS A 8 5.83 -9.29 -13.37
CA LYS A 8 6.85 -8.61 -12.58
C LYS A 8 7.55 -7.51 -13.39
N LYS A 9 7.91 -7.81 -14.65
CA LYS A 9 8.52 -6.83 -15.57
C LYS A 9 7.55 -5.69 -15.89
N LYS A 10 6.26 -5.99 -16.09
CA LYS A 10 5.21 -4.98 -16.32
C LYS A 10 5.09 -4.03 -15.12
N ARG A 11 4.94 -4.55 -13.91
CA ARG A 11 4.87 -3.73 -12.67
C ARG A 11 6.10 -2.85 -12.47
N HIS A 12 7.29 -3.37 -12.79
CA HIS A 12 8.52 -2.59 -12.67
C HIS A 12 8.53 -1.41 -13.65
N ARG A 13 8.08 -1.63 -14.90
CA ARG A 13 7.94 -0.56 -15.91
C ARG A 13 6.91 0.47 -15.49
N GLU A 14 5.75 0.04 -14.99
CA GLU A 14 4.71 0.94 -14.48
C GLU A 14 5.22 1.79 -13.31
N ARG A 15 5.94 1.21 -12.34
CA ARG A 15 6.55 1.97 -11.25
C ARG A 15 7.58 2.98 -11.75
N ALA A 16 8.41 2.61 -12.73
CA ALA A 16 9.39 3.53 -13.32
C ALA A 16 8.72 4.72 -14.03
N LEU A 17 7.61 4.49 -14.74
CA LEU A 17 6.83 5.56 -15.36
C LEU A 17 6.22 6.50 -14.30
N LYS A 18 5.65 5.95 -13.23
CA LYS A 18 5.11 6.73 -12.10
C LYS A 18 6.17 7.57 -11.40
N LEU A 19 7.37 7.01 -11.19
CA LEU A 19 8.52 7.77 -10.64
C LEU A 19 8.94 8.91 -11.56
N LYS A 20 9.00 8.65 -12.87
CA LYS A 20 9.33 9.70 -13.87
C LYS A 20 8.27 10.80 -13.89
N ARG A 21 6.99 10.45 -13.79
CA ARG A 21 5.88 11.40 -13.71
C ARG A 21 5.97 12.23 -12.42
N LEU A 22 6.18 11.60 -11.27
CA LEU A 22 6.34 12.29 -10.00
C LEU A 22 7.52 13.27 -10.02
N LEU A 23 8.66 12.86 -10.58
CA LEU A 23 9.82 13.73 -10.74
C LEU A 23 9.50 14.95 -11.61
N TYR A 24 8.79 14.75 -12.73
CA TYR A 24 8.34 15.85 -13.57
C TYR A 24 7.44 16.83 -12.81
N LEU A 25 6.42 16.33 -12.11
CA LEU A 25 5.50 17.16 -11.32
C LEU A 25 6.19 17.88 -10.15
N SER A 26 7.24 17.28 -9.58
CA SER A 26 7.99 17.87 -8.46
C SER A 26 8.95 18.97 -8.89
N ASN A 27 9.25 19.06 -10.20
CA ASN A 27 10.13 20.06 -10.79
C ASN A 27 9.36 21.16 -11.52
N LEU A 28 8.02 21.16 -11.46
CA LEU A 28 7.20 22.26 -11.97
C LEU A 28 7.35 23.48 -11.06
N ASP A 29 7.37 24.67 -11.64
CA ASP A 29 7.41 25.92 -10.88
C ASP A 29 6.09 26.11 -10.13
N ASP A 30 6.17 26.63 -8.90
CA ASP A 30 5.02 26.81 -8.00
C ASP A 30 3.87 27.63 -8.62
N GLN A 31 4.18 28.53 -9.56
CA GLN A 31 3.20 29.34 -10.28
C GLN A 31 2.35 28.55 -11.30
N SER A 32 2.78 27.33 -11.63
CA SER A 32 2.11 26.43 -12.58
C SER A 32 1.37 25.27 -11.91
N ILE A 33 1.40 25.20 -10.57
CA ILE A 33 0.77 24.14 -9.79
C ILE A 33 -0.71 24.50 -9.55
N ASP A 34 -1.56 23.93 -10.38
CA ASP A 34 -3.01 23.86 -10.14
C ASP A 34 -3.28 22.84 -9.01
N PRO A 35 -4.30 23.01 -8.15
CA PRO A 35 -4.76 21.98 -7.21
C PRO A 35 -4.89 20.57 -7.80
N VAL A 36 -5.25 20.42 -9.08
CA VAL A 36 -5.31 19.10 -9.75
C VAL A 36 -3.92 18.46 -9.89
N ILE A 37 -2.89 19.27 -10.14
CA ILE A 37 -1.50 18.81 -10.29
C ILE A 37 -0.94 18.40 -8.93
N GLU A 38 -1.27 19.13 -7.87
CA GLU A 38 -0.87 18.80 -6.51
C GLU A 38 -1.52 17.48 -6.04
N GLU A 39 -2.80 17.28 -6.36
CA GLU A 39 -3.50 16.02 -6.07
C GLU A 39 -2.86 14.82 -6.81
N GLU A 40 -2.50 14.98 -8.08
CA GLU A 40 -1.77 13.93 -8.84
C GLU A 40 -0.41 13.65 -8.21
N ARG A 41 0.33 14.70 -7.82
CA ARG A 41 1.64 14.60 -7.18
C ARG A 41 1.56 13.84 -5.86
N GLU A 42 0.60 14.18 -5.02
CA GLU A 42 0.42 13.56 -3.72
C GLU A 42 -0.08 12.11 -3.86
N ALA A 43 -1.02 11.84 -4.78
CA ALA A 43 -1.46 10.49 -5.08
C ALA A 43 -0.29 9.59 -5.53
N LEU A 44 0.60 10.10 -6.40
CA LEU A 44 1.80 9.38 -6.84
C LEU A 44 2.80 9.18 -5.70
N ARG A 45 3.03 10.20 -4.84
CA ARG A 45 3.86 10.06 -3.63
C ARG A 45 3.33 8.96 -2.73
N VAL A 46 2.04 9.01 -2.39
CA VAL A 46 1.38 8.02 -1.54
C VAL A 46 1.49 6.63 -2.15
N GLU A 47 1.21 6.47 -3.44
CA GLU A 47 1.28 5.16 -4.11
C GLU A 47 2.70 4.58 -4.16
N LEU A 48 3.69 5.39 -4.51
CA LEU A 48 5.09 4.97 -4.59
C LEU A 48 5.66 4.67 -3.20
N TRP A 49 5.38 5.53 -2.22
CA TRP A 49 5.78 5.35 -0.83
C TRP A 49 5.14 4.10 -0.22
N ARG A 50 3.87 3.83 -0.52
CA ARG A 50 3.17 2.58 -0.19
C ARG A 50 3.89 1.34 -0.72
N GLY A 51 4.58 1.45 -1.85
CA GLY A 51 5.41 0.40 -2.43
C GLY A 51 6.82 0.29 -1.82
N GLU A 52 7.42 1.41 -1.41
CA GLU A 52 8.74 1.52 -0.76
C GLU A 52 8.69 1.01 0.70
N GLN A 53 7.72 1.51 1.47
CA GLN A 53 7.53 1.26 2.90
C GLN A 53 6.44 0.23 3.18
N SER A 54 6.32 -0.77 2.31
CA SER A 54 5.29 -1.83 2.44
C SER A 54 5.36 -2.64 3.74
N HIS A 55 6.48 -2.54 4.47
CA HIS A 55 6.69 -3.13 5.79
C HIS A 55 6.15 -2.28 6.94
N LEU A 56 6.03 -0.95 6.76
CA LEU A 56 5.42 -0.02 7.71
C LEU A 56 3.90 0.05 7.56
N ARG A 57 3.34 -0.49 6.48
CA ARG A 57 1.89 -0.56 6.30
C ARG A 57 1.23 -1.31 7.45
N ILE A 58 0.19 -0.68 8.00
CA ILE A 58 -0.69 -1.26 9.01
C ILE A 58 -1.63 -2.26 8.34
N VAL A 59 -1.76 -3.42 8.98
CA VAL A 59 -2.60 -4.54 8.55
C VAL A 59 -3.60 -4.82 9.66
N GLU A 60 -4.85 -4.96 9.28
CA GLU A 60 -5.92 -5.46 10.14
C GLU A 60 -6.11 -6.96 9.89
N VAL A 61 -6.26 -7.69 10.99
CA VAL A 61 -6.61 -9.11 11.00
C VAL A 61 -8.05 -9.21 11.46
N LEU A 62 -8.89 -9.76 10.60
CA LEU A 62 -10.30 -9.93 10.88
C LEU A 62 -10.61 -11.40 11.13
N TYR A 63 -11.55 -11.66 12.02
CA TYR A 63 -12.13 -12.97 12.27
C TYR A 63 -13.64 -12.80 12.36
N LYS A 64 -14.40 -13.52 11.51
CA LYS A 64 -15.86 -13.39 11.41
C LYS A 64 -16.35 -11.94 11.24
N GLY A 65 -15.59 -11.11 10.51
CA GLY A 65 -15.91 -9.71 10.26
C GLY A 65 -15.44 -8.73 11.34
N GLU A 66 -14.92 -9.20 12.46
CA GLU A 66 -14.43 -8.33 13.55
C GLU A 66 -12.90 -8.20 13.51
N VAL A 67 -12.39 -7.00 13.78
CA VAL A 67 -10.95 -6.75 13.87
C VAL A 67 -10.42 -7.28 15.21
N ILE A 68 -9.66 -8.36 15.14
CA ILE A 68 -9.06 -9.01 16.33
C ILE A 68 -7.62 -8.55 16.59
N PHE A 69 -6.97 -7.96 15.59
CA PHE A 69 -5.62 -7.43 15.74
C PHE A 69 -5.29 -6.41 14.65
N THR A 70 -4.57 -5.37 15.03
CA THR A 70 -4.04 -4.37 14.11
C THR A 70 -2.57 -4.14 14.44
N GLY A 71 -1.73 -4.06 13.42
CA GLY A 71 -0.31 -3.77 13.60
C GLY A 71 0.42 -3.65 12.28
N THR A 72 1.72 -3.39 12.34
CA THR A 72 2.57 -3.43 11.15
C THR A 72 2.56 -4.82 10.54
N ARG A 73 2.85 -4.91 9.24
CA ARG A 73 2.99 -6.20 8.55
C ARG A 73 3.95 -7.17 9.28
N LYS A 74 5.05 -6.65 9.83
CA LYS A 74 6.03 -7.45 10.57
C LYS A 74 5.45 -8.05 11.86
N GLU A 75 4.68 -7.25 12.61
CA GLU A 75 4.00 -7.69 13.83
C GLU A 75 2.91 -8.71 13.53
N VAL A 76 2.10 -8.47 12.49
CA VAL A 76 1.06 -9.42 12.06
C VAL A 76 1.68 -10.75 11.62
N CYS A 77 2.78 -10.73 10.84
CA CYS A 77 3.50 -11.96 10.50
C CYS A 77 3.95 -12.74 11.74
N ARG A 78 4.51 -12.04 12.76
CA ARG A 78 4.93 -12.66 14.02
C ARG A 78 3.75 -13.22 14.81
N LYS A 79 2.72 -12.41 15.05
CA LYS A 79 1.56 -12.77 15.89
C LYS A 79 0.71 -13.87 15.27
N CYS A 80 0.46 -13.78 13.96
CA CYS A 80 -0.31 -14.77 13.22
C CYS A 80 0.53 -15.97 12.73
N LYS A 81 1.84 -16.00 13.06
CA LYS A 81 2.79 -17.04 12.65
C LYS A 81 2.76 -17.31 11.14
N LYS A 82 2.78 -16.25 10.34
CA LYS A 82 2.75 -16.32 8.86
C LYS A 82 4.09 -15.94 8.28
N ALA A 83 4.52 -16.70 7.27
CA ALA A 83 5.65 -16.31 6.44
C ALA A 83 5.31 -15.07 5.61
N ASN A 84 6.32 -14.22 5.34
CA ASN A 84 6.14 -12.98 4.58
C ASN A 84 5.48 -13.19 3.21
N ARG A 85 5.84 -14.29 2.53
CA ARG A 85 5.26 -14.66 1.23
C ARG A 85 3.77 -14.97 1.36
N THR A 86 3.39 -15.81 2.32
CA THR A 86 1.99 -16.16 2.59
C THR A 86 1.16 -14.95 2.98
N MET A 87 1.70 -14.07 3.83
CA MET A 87 1.05 -12.81 4.18
C MET A 87 0.81 -11.91 2.95
N SER A 88 1.78 -11.88 2.03
CA SER A 88 1.63 -11.14 0.77
C SER A 88 0.50 -11.67 -0.10
N ASP A 89 0.34 -12.99 -0.17
CA ASP A 89 -0.73 -13.62 -0.94
C ASP A 89 -2.09 -13.39 -0.27
N LEU A 90 -2.17 -13.52 1.06
CA LEU A 90 -3.37 -13.25 1.85
C LEU A 90 -3.86 -11.80 1.68
N LEU A 91 -2.95 -10.82 1.79
CA LEU A 91 -3.26 -9.40 1.61
C LEU A 91 -3.64 -9.05 0.16
N ARG A 92 -3.11 -9.80 -0.82
CA ARG A 92 -3.38 -9.54 -2.24
C ARG A 92 -4.73 -10.09 -2.67
N TYR A 93 -5.05 -11.31 -2.26
CA TYR A 93 -6.24 -12.02 -2.73
C TYR A 93 -7.41 -11.97 -1.75
N GLY A 94 -7.18 -11.52 -0.51
CA GLY A 94 -8.24 -11.35 0.50
C GLY A 94 -8.83 -12.65 1.02
N HIS A 95 -8.20 -13.80 0.74
CA HIS A 95 -8.69 -15.09 1.20
C HIS A 95 -8.51 -15.29 2.70
N GLU A 96 -9.38 -16.12 3.26
CA GLU A 96 -9.23 -16.61 4.62
C GLU A 96 -8.01 -17.51 4.76
N ASP A 97 -7.30 -17.39 5.87
CA ASP A 97 -6.32 -18.38 6.25
C ASP A 97 -6.98 -19.65 6.81
N LYS A 98 -6.16 -20.66 7.11
CA LYS A 98 -6.62 -21.93 7.71
C LYS A 98 -7.34 -21.78 9.06
N GLN A 99 -7.29 -20.60 9.68
CA GLN A 99 -7.95 -20.30 10.96
C GLN A 99 -9.19 -19.41 10.76
N GLY A 100 -9.64 -19.20 9.50
CA GLY A 100 -10.80 -18.36 9.17
C GLY A 100 -10.53 -16.87 9.32
N ARG A 101 -9.27 -16.42 9.27
CA ARG A 101 -8.90 -15.01 9.40
C ARG A 101 -8.64 -14.39 8.04
N THR A 102 -9.14 -13.17 7.82
CA THR A 102 -8.80 -12.36 6.65
C THR A 102 -7.84 -11.23 7.03
N TYR A 103 -7.10 -10.75 6.03
CA TYR A 103 -6.06 -9.75 6.22
C TYR A 103 -6.27 -8.63 5.19
N ARG A 104 -6.32 -7.40 5.67
CA ARG A 104 -6.40 -6.22 4.78
C ARG A 104 -5.46 -5.14 5.26
N TYR A 105 -5.03 -4.29 4.35
CA TYR A 105 -4.38 -3.05 4.74
C TYR A 105 -5.42 -2.14 5.39
N LYS A 106 -5.06 -1.52 6.51
CA LYS A 106 -5.86 -0.43 7.05
C LYS A 106 -5.77 0.72 6.06
N ASP A 107 -6.91 1.22 5.58
CA ASP A 107 -6.93 2.36 4.69
C ASP A 107 -6.38 3.59 5.42
N TRP A 108 -5.38 4.22 4.81
CA TRP A 108 -4.73 5.43 5.34
C TRP A 108 -5.55 6.70 5.09
N SER A 109 -6.69 6.61 4.41
CA SER A 109 -7.61 7.74 4.21
C SER A 109 -8.06 8.35 5.53
N ASP A 110 -8.16 7.55 6.60
CA ASP A 110 -8.56 8.02 7.93
C ASP A 110 -7.41 8.63 8.76
N ALA A 111 -6.17 8.58 8.26
CA ALA A 111 -5.02 9.20 8.91
C ALA A 111 -4.86 10.66 8.48
N ILE A 112 -5.16 11.00 7.22
CA ILE A 112 -5.09 12.38 6.72
C ILE A 112 -6.26 13.23 7.25
N ALA A 113 -7.42 12.62 7.54
CA ALA A 113 -8.57 13.32 8.10
C ALA A 113 -8.38 13.83 9.56
N ARG A 114 -7.29 13.46 10.25
CA ARG A 114 -7.02 13.90 11.63
C ARG A 114 -5.98 15.02 11.76
N GLU A 115 -5.32 15.42 10.68
CA GLU A 115 -4.33 16.52 10.69
C GLU A 115 -4.84 17.82 10.06
N VAL A 116 -6.12 17.90 9.66
CA VAL A 116 -6.73 19.13 9.08
C VAL A 116 -7.62 19.85 10.11
N ASP A 117 -7.51 19.54 11.40
CA ASP A 117 -8.35 20.15 12.46
C ASP A 117 -7.53 20.53 13.70
N GLN A 118 -6.36 21.16 13.49
CA GLN A 118 -5.63 21.90 14.52
C GLN A 118 -5.26 23.30 14.06
#